data_AF-A0A838JRE8-F1
#
_entry.id   AF-A0A838JRE8-F1
#
_cell.length_a   1.000
_cell.length_b   1.000
_cell.length_c   1.000
_cell.angle_alpha   90.00
_cell.angle_beta   90.00
_cell.angle_gamma   90.00
#
_symmetry.space_group_name_H-M   'P 1'
#
loop_
_entity.id
_entity.type
_entity.pdbx_description
1 polymer ?
#
loop_
_entity_poly.entity_id
_entity_poly.type
_entity_poly.pdbx_seq_one_letter_code
_entity_poly.pdbx_strand_id
1 'polypeptide(L)'
;MVLLIVAVAAGSGLALAAGLSGAGAKSYSAYADPQKPVLSYLLSNDQNVEEFQKEFGLGNEKVQEILVVVREEDDAFSREYDESEQVVASNKGASETEIREKISHSDFDEKVKQAVGRTKSDVEDLLPEGRADDLGPWVDEQWQVETGAASEPTYRATSTGYTCKVWASYYKGLTRYEVALPHQKVKFSGGHRVRITPVSGGRRARAPVKDTGPWNTRDNYWRASKDRSMWQNLPRCVPEAQAAFYDNYHRGKDQFGREVGNPAGMDITPAVARRMTLWKRIQRRGYIRVRVHYPWVSR
;
A
#
# COMPACT_ATOMS: atom_id res chain seq x y z
N MET A 1 4.00 -19.45 64.44
CA MET A 1 3.56 -18.07 64.12
C MET A 1 3.35 -17.99 62.61
N VAL A 2 2.07 -18.13 62.23
CA VAL A 2 1.36 -17.69 61.01
C VAL A 2 2.00 -17.93 59.61
N LEU A 3 1.28 -18.77 58.84
CA LEU A 3 1.30 -18.96 57.40
C LEU A 3 1.22 -17.65 56.60
N LEU A 4 1.84 -17.64 55.41
CA LEU A 4 1.18 -17.06 54.24
C LEU A 4 1.58 -17.83 52.96
N ILE A 5 0.71 -18.77 52.61
CA ILE A 5 0.64 -19.40 51.29
C ILE A 5 -0.09 -18.41 50.39
N VAL A 6 0.58 -17.88 49.36
CA VAL A 6 -0.10 -17.12 48.30
C VAL A 6 -0.62 -18.13 47.28
N ALA A 7 -1.92 -18.37 47.33
CA ALA A 7 -2.65 -19.12 46.32
C ALA A 7 -2.69 -18.33 45.01
N VAL A 8 -2.10 -18.89 43.94
CA VAL A 8 -2.36 -18.44 42.58
C VAL A 8 -3.73 -18.98 42.18
N ALA A 9 -4.73 -18.11 42.20
CA ALA A 9 -6.06 -18.41 41.68
C ALA A 9 -5.96 -18.62 40.16
N ALA A 10 -6.09 -19.86 39.73
CA ALA A 10 -6.40 -20.21 38.35
C ALA A 10 -7.81 -19.70 38.04
N GLY A 11 -7.87 -18.56 37.35
CA GLY A 11 -9.10 -18.03 36.78
C GLY A 11 -9.48 -18.83 35.55
N SER A 12 -10.31 -19.84 35.75
CA SER A 12 -10.98 -20.63 34.70
C SER A 12 -11.96 -19.75 33.94
N GLY A 13 -11.49 -19.04 32.92
CA GLY A 13 -12.35 -18.40 31.93
C GLY A 13 -12.77 -19.43 30.89
N LEU A 14 -13.98 -19.97 31.02
CA LEU A 14 -14.63 -20.80 30.00
C LEU A 14 -14.62 -20.07 28.65
N ALA A 15 -13.77 -20.51 27.73
CA ALA A 15 -14.00 -20.28 26.32
C ALA A 15 -15.13 -21.23 25.89
N LEU A 16 -16.36 -20.72 25.81
CA LEU A 16 -17.43 -21.39 25.08
C LEU A 16 -17.02 -21.45 23.60
N ALA A 17 -16.38 -22.56 23.23
CA ALA A 17 -16.27 -23.01 21.86
C ALA A 17 -17.68 -23.45 21.41
N ALA A 18 -18.51 -22.48 21.04
CA ALA A 18 -19.68 -22.74 20.23
C ALA A 18 -19.18 -23.10 18.82
N GLY A 19 -19.02 -24.40 18.60
CA GLY A 19 -18.87 -24.97 17.28
C GLY A 19 -20.10 -24.62 16.44
N LEU A 20 -19.95 -23.60 15.60
CA LEU A 20 -20.72 -23.48 14.38
C LEU A 20 -19.85 -24.09 13.29
N SER A 21 -20.22 -25.30 12.90
CA SER A 21 -19.83 -25.95 11.66
C SER A 21 -20.27 -25.05 10.50
N GLY A 22 -19.45 -24.06 10.17
CA GLY A 22 -19.65 -23.19 9.03
C GLY A 22 -19.20 -23.94 7.78
N ALA A 23 -20.12 -24.13 6.83
CA ALA A 23 -19.80 -24.50 5.47
C ALA A 23 -18.58 -23.67 4.98
N GLY A 24 -17.57 -24.37 4.45
CA GLY A 24 -16.24 -23.82 4.19
C GLY A 24 -16.25 -22.49 3.46
N ALA A 25 -16.14 -21.39 4.21
CA ALA A 25 -15.62 -20.16 3.65
C ALA A 25 -14.16 -20.44 3.31
N LYS A 26 -13.85 -20.61 2.02
CA LYS A 26 -12.46 -20.62 1.58
C LYS A 26 -11.79 -19.38 2.16
N SER A 27 -10.71 -19.55 2.92
CA SER A 27 -9.87 -18.44 3.36
C SER A 27 -9.50 -17.60 2.14
N TYR A 28 -9.48 -16.28 2.28
CA TYR A 28 -9.03 -15.40 1.19
C TYR A 28 -7.60 -15.77 0.79
N SER A 29 -7.38 -15.94 -0.51
CA SER A 29 -6.06 -16.13 -1.11
C SER A 29 -5.69 -14.87 -1.87
N ALA A 30 -4.62 -14.22 -1.43
CA ALA A 30 -4.05 -13.06 -2.09
C ALA A 30 -3.40 -13.49 -3.42
N TYR A 31 -2.84 -14.70 -3.48
CA TYR A 31 -2.33 -15.26 -4.73
C TYR A 31 -3.42 -15.48 -5.78
N ALA A 32 -4.61 -15.93 -5.38
CA ALA A 32 -5.71 -16.18 -6.31
C ALA A 32 -6.40 -14.89 -6.80
N ASP A 33 -6.12 -13.73 -6.19
CA ASP A 33 -6.71 -12.45 -6.56
C ASP A 33 -6.15 -11.97 -7.92
N PRO A 34 -6.98 -11.88 -8.98
CA PRO A 34 -6.48 -11.61 -10.33
C PRO A 34 -6.07 -10.16 -10.53
N GLN A 35 -6.43 -9.23 -9.63
CA GLN A 35 -6.15 -7.79 -9.79
C GLN A 35 -5.13 -7.25 -8.79
N LYS A 36 -4.68 -8.09 -7.85
CA LYS A 36 -3.74 -7.66 -6.82
C LYS A 36 -2.30 -8.06 -7.17
N PRO A 37 -1.38 -7.11 -7.36
CA PRO A 37 0.02 -7.38 -7.69
C PRO A 37 0.81 -7.78 -6.44
N VAL A 38 0.40 -8.87 -5.78
CA VAL A 38 0.94 -9.32 -4.49
C VAL A 38 2.39 -9.75 -4.61
N LEU A 39 2.77 -10.41 -5.71
CA LEU A 39 4.16 -10.84 -5.94
C LEU A 39 5.11 -9.65 -6.02
N SER A 40 4.76 -8.62 -6.81
CA SER A 40 5.55 -7.38 -6.85
C SER A 40 5.63 -6.70 -5.49
N TYR A 41 4.54 -6.74 -4.72
CA TYR A 41 4.54 -6.22 -3.36
C TYR A 41 5.48 -6.96 -2.42
N LEU A 42 5.35 -8.29 -2.34
CA LEU A 42 6.17 -9.08 -1.45
C LEU A 42 7.65 -8.99 -1.85
N LEU A 43 7.97 -9.13 -3.14
CA LEU A 43 9.34 -9.11 -3.64
C LEU A 43 9.94 -7.69 -3.74
N SER A 44 9.18 -6.65 -3.40
CA SER A 44 9.74 -5.32 -3.13
C SER A 44 10.53 -5.28 -1.81
N ASN A 45 10.28 -6.21 -0.88
CA ASN A 45 10.96 -6.28 0.40
C ASN A 45 12.19 -7.19 0.31
N ASP A 46 13.39 -6.63 0.53
CA ASP A 46 14.65 -7.40 0.46
C ASP A 46 14.63 -8.63 1.40
N GLN A 47 13.96 -8.58 2.56
CA GLN A 47 13.81 -9.75 3.44
C GLN A 47 12.96 -10.85 2.80
N ASN A 48 11.83 -10.49 2.21
CA ASN A 48 10.95 -11.46 1.54
C ASN A 48 11.65 -12.05 0.31
N VAL A 49 12.52 -11.30 -0.37
CA VAL A 49 13.35 -11.82 -1.47
C VAL A 49 14.35 -12.87 -0.96
N GLU A 50 15.01 -12.63 0.18
CA GLU A 50 15.91 -13.62 0.80
C GLU A 50 15.15 -14.88 1.25
N GLU A 51 13.96 -14.71 1.83
CA GLU A 51 13.09 -15.82 2.23
C GLU A 51 12.59 -16.61 1.00
N PHE A 52 12.14 -15.92 -0.05
CA PHE A 52 11.73 -16.52 -1.32
C PHE A 52 12.87 -17.31 -1.96
N GLN A 53 14.07 -16.73 -2.02
CA GLN A 53 15.25 -17.40 -2.55
C GLN A 53 15.52 -18.71 -1.81
N LYS A 54 15.44 -18.68 -0.47
CA LYS A 54 15.69 -19.85 0.37
C LYS A 54 14.60 -20.91 0.20
N GLU A 55 13.33 -20.50 0.22
CA GLU A 55 12.16 -21.39 0.13
C GLU A 55 12.18 -22.19 -1.18
N PHE A 56 12.45 -21.50 -2.29
CA PHE A 56 12.44 -22.09 -3.62
C PHE A 56 13.82 -22.61 -4.05
N GLY A 57 14.85 -22.55 -3.20
CA GLY A 57 16.19 -23.06 -3.50
C GLY A 57 16.85 -22.38 -4.71
N LEU A 58 16.62 -21.08 -4.88
CA LEU A 58 17.00 -20.34 -6.09
C LEU A 58 18.44 -19.81 -6.02
N GLY A 59 19.14 -19.88 -7.16
CA GLY A 59 20.40 -19.16 -7.35
C GLY A 59 20.17 -17.66 -7.54
N ASN A 60 21.20 -16.85 -7.28
CA ASN A 60 21.12 -15.38 -7.40
C ASN A 60 20.66 -14.91 -8.79
N GLU A 61 21.13 -15.57 -9.85
CA GLU A 61 20.74 -15.25 -11.23
C GLU A 61 19.24 -15.42 -11.45
N LYS A 62 18.68 -16.57 -11.02
CA LYS A 62 17.25 -16.85 -11.15
C LYS A 62 16.39 -15.90 -10.33
N VAL A 63 16.84 -15.52 -9.13
CA VAL A 63 16.18 -14.47 -8.33
C VAL A 63 16.18 -13.13 -9.09
N GLN A 64 17.27 -12.76 -9.76
CA GLN A 64 17.29 -11.53 -10.55
C GLN A 64 16.33 -11.59 -11.76
N GLU A 65 16.20 -12.72 -12.43
CA GLU A 65 15.20 -12.92 -13.51
C GLU A 65 13.78 -12.71 -12.97
N ILE A 66 13.43 -13.34 -11.85
CA ILE A 66 12.12 -13.15 -11.19
C ILE A 66 11.89 -11.70 -10.79
N LEU A 67 12.92 -11.04 -10.24
CA LEU A 67 12.85 -9.62 -9.90
C LEU A 67 12.69 -8.71 -11.13
N VAL A 68 13.11 -9.13 -12.32
CA VAL A 68 12.79 -8.40 -13.57
C VAL A 68 11.31 -8.54 -13.88
N VAL A 69 10.75 -9.75 -13.85
CA VAL A 69 9.33 -10.01 -14.14
C VAL A 69 8.41 -9.16 -13.26
N VAL A 70 8.61 -9.16 -11.95
CA VAL A 70 7.77 -8.36 -11.03
C VAL A 70 7.95 -6.85 -11.22
N ARG A 71 9.14 -6.39 -11.68
CA ARG A 71 9.31 -4.96 -12.02
C ARG A 71 8.56 -4.58 -13.29
N GLU A 72 8.45 -5.49 -14.25
CA GLU A 72 7.63 -5.26 -15.45
C GLU A 72 6.14 -5.17 -15.11
N GLU A 73 5.66 -5.91 -14.10
CA GLU A 73 4.31 -5.78 -13.54
C GLU A 73 4.08 -4.38 -12.96
N ASP A 74 4.96 -3.91 -12.08
CA ASP A 74 4.86 -2.57 -11.44
C ASP A 74 4.90 -1.45 -12.49
N ASP A 75 5.77 -1.58 -13.50
CA ASP A 75 5.85 -0.63 -14.62
C ASP A 75 4.58 -0.66 -15.48
N ALA A 76 4.00 -1.84 -15.74
CA ALA A 76 2.72 -1.95 -16.46
C ALA A 76 1.57 -1.33 -15.66
N PHE A 77 1.48 -1.67 -14.38
CA PHE A 77 0.49 -1.12 -13.46
C PHE A 77 0.59 0.41 -13.36
N SER A 78 1.80 0.96 -13.23
CA SER A 78 2.02 2.40 -13.16
C SER A 78 1.59 3.13 -14.44
N ARG A 79 1.76 2.52 -15.62
CA ARG A 79 1.27 3.10 -16.89
C ARG A 79 -0.25 3.16 -16.92
N GLU A 80 -0.93 2.07 -16.55
CA GLU A 80 -2.39 2.02 -16.54
C GLU A 80 -2.99 2.96 -15.49
N TYR A 81 -2.33 3.06 -14.33
CA TYR A 81 -2.68 4.05 -13.31
C TYR A 81 -2.56 5.48 -13.86
N ASP A 82 -1.44 5.83 -14.49
CA ASP A 82 -1.22 7.16 -15.08
C ASP A 82 -2.24 7.48 -16.20
N GLU A 83 -2.60 6.50 -17.04
CA GLU A 83 -3.66 6.66 -18.07
C GLU A 83 -5.02 6.94 -17.41
N SER A 84 -5.36 6.20 -16.35
CA SER A 84 -6.61 6.42 -15.61
C SER A 84 -6.64 7.79 -14.89
N GLU A 85 -5.50 8.27 -14.38
CA GLU A 85 -5.37 9.61 -13.80
C GLU A 85 -5.58 10.71 -14.86
N GLN A 86 -5.21 10.48 -16.13
CA GLN A 86 -5.52 11.42 -17.22
C GLN A 86 -7.03 11.55 -17.45
N VAL A 87 -7.80 10.46 -17.28
CA VAL A 87 -9.27 10.51 -17.32
C VAL A 87 -9.79 11.39 -16.18
N VAL A 88 -9.30 11.18 -14.95
CA VAL A 88 -9.68 12.01 -13.79
C VAL A 88 -9.33 13.48 -14.03
N ALA A 89 -8.11 13.76 -14.52
CA ALA A 89 -7.61 15.11 -14.72
C ALA A 89 -8.33 15.87 -15.85
N SER A 90 -8.78 15.16 -16.89
CA SER A 90 -9.49 15.74 -18.04
C SER A 90 -10.97 16.01 -17.77
N ASN A 91 -11.55 15.43 -16.72
CA ASN A 91 -12.96 15.57 -16.37
C ASN A 91 -13.15 16.40 -15.08
N LYS A 92 -12.35 17.46 -14.91
CA LYS A 92 -12.50 18.39 -13.78
C LYS A 92 -13.88 19.04 -13.81
N GLY A 93 -14.63 18.86 -12.72
CA GLY A 93 -16.00 19.39 -12.58
C GLY A 93 -17.09 18.37 -12.83
N ALA A 94 -16.76 17.20 -13.41
CA ALA A 94 -17.68 16.07 -13.45
C ALA A 94 -17.89 15.49 -12.05
N SER A 95 -19.04 14.84 -11.85
CA SER A 95 -19.32 14.05 -10.65
C SER A 95 -18.44 12.80 -10.58
N GLU A 96 -18.24 12.27 -9.38
CA GLU A 96 -17.48 11.02 -9.20
C GLU A 96 -18.14 9.83 -9.91
N THR A 97 -19.47 9.83 -10.04
CA THR A 97 -20.20 8.79 -10.78
C THR A 97 -19.87 8.83 -12.27
N GLU A 98 -19.83 10.01 -12.89
CA GLU A 98 -19.46 10.17 -14.30
C GLU A 98 -17.99 9.76 -14.54
N ILE A 99 -17.08 10.10 -13.62
CA ILE A 99 -15.67 9.67 -13.71
C ILE A 99 -15.58 8.15 -13.57
N ARG A 100 -16.29 7.55 -12.62
CA ARG A 100 -16.34 6.10 -12.42
C ARG A 100 -16.87 5.38 -13.65
N GLU A 101 -17.92 5.91 -14.26
CA GLU A 101 -18.48 5.36 -15.50
C GLU A 101 -17.46 5.42 -16.64
N LYS A 102 -16.73 6.53 -16.80
CA LYS A 102 -15.67 6.63 -17.81
C LYS A 102 -14.54 5.62 -17.57
N ILE A 103 -14.13 5.43 -16.32
CA ILE A 103 -13.10 4.44 -15.96
C ILE A 103 -13.62 3.01 -16.18
N SER A 104 -14.87 2.72 -15.86
CA SER A 104 -15.43 1.37 -16.08
C SER A 104 -15.58 1.01 -17.55
N HIS A 105 -15.65 2.00 -18.44
CA HIS A 105 -15.61 1.81 -19.89
C HIS A 105 -14.18 1.77 -20.46
N SER A 106 -13.16 1.94 -19.62
CA SER A 106 -11.76 1.77 -20.00
C SER A 106 -11.29 0.34 -19.73
N ASP A 107 -10.17 -0.04 -20.34
CA ASP A 107 -9.58 -1.37 -20.15
C ASP A 107 -8.68 -1.46 -18.89
N PHE A 108 -8.75 -0.50 -17.96
CA PHE A 108 -7.86 -0.43 -16.79
C PHE A 108 -7.83 -1.74 -16.00
N ASP A 109 -9.01 -2.22 -15.54
CA ASP A 109 -9.09 -3.44 -14.73
C ASP A 109 -8.61 -4.67 -15.51
N GLU A 110 -8.89 -4.75 -16.81
CA GLU A 110 -8.52 -5.88 -17.66
C GLU A 110 -7.01 -5.92 -17.91
N LYS A 111 -6.39 -4.79 -18.22
CA LYS A 111 -4.94 -4.71 -18.40
C LYS A 111 -4.18 -4.98 -17.11
N VAL A 112 -4.71 -4.55 -15.96
CA VAL A 112 -4.16 -4.93 -14.64
C VAL A 112 -4.23 -6.44 -14.44
N LYS A 113 -5.38 -7.08 -14.73
CA LYS A 113 -5.51 -8.55 -14.66
C LYS A 113 -4.51 -9.28 -15.54
N GLN A 114 -4.30 -8.79 -16.76
CA GLN A 114 -3.37 -9.40 -17.71
C GLN A 114 -1.92 -9.27 -17.22
N ALA A 115 -1.52 -8.11 -16.69
CA ALA A 115 -0.19 -7.92 -16.10
C ALA A 115 0.02 -8.85 -14.89
N VAL A 116 -0.98 -8.96 -14.02
CA VAL A 116 -0.91 -9.84 -12.84
C VAL A 116 -0.88 -11.32 -13.21
N GLY A 117 -1.75 -11.74 -14.12
CA GLY A 117 -1.80 -13.12 -14.60
C GLY A 117 -0.50 -13.54 -15.29
N ARG A 118 0.06 -12.67 -16.13
CA ARG A 118 1.34 -12.91 -16.78
C ARG A 118 2.48 -13.03 -15.76
N THR A 119 2.53 -12.13 -14.78
CA THR A 119 3.56 -12.15 -13.74
C THR A 119 3.54 -13.46 -12.95
N LYS A 120 2.34 -13.95 -12.59
CA LYS A 120 2.21 -15.24 -11.89
C LYS A 120 2.73 -16.39 -12.76
N SER A 121 2.29 -16.47 -14.01
CA SER A 121 2.75 -17.50 -14.96
C SER A 121 4.27 -17.45 -15.17
N ASP A 122 4.82 -16.26 -15.44
CA ASP A 122 6.25 -16.08 -15.71
C ASP A 122 7.10 -16.42 -14.47
N VAL A 123 6.60 -16.15 -13.25
CA VAL A 123 7.29 -16.55 -12.00
C VAL A 123 7.20 -18.05 -11.79
N GLU A 124 6.04 -18.68 -11.98
CA GLU A 124 5.86 -20.15 -11.87
C GLU A 124 6.82 -20.89 -12.82
N ASP A 125 6.97 -20.42 -14.05
CA ASP A 125 7.88 -21.00 -15.06
C ASP A 125 9.37 -20.85 -14.70
N LEU A 126 9.72 -19.87 -13.85
CA LEU A 126 11.08 -19.64 -13.38
C LEU A 126 11.43 -20.43 -12.10
N LEU A 127 10.44 -21.04 -11.45
CA LEU A 127 10.67 -21.88 -10.28
C LEU A 127 11.25 -23.25 -10.69
N PRO A 128 11.93 -23.96 -9.77
CA PRO A 128 12.38 -25.32 -10.05
C PRO A 128 11.21 -26.27 -10.36
N GLU A 129 11.48 -27.31 -11.13
CA GLU A 129 10.47 -28.29 -11.51
C GLU A 129 9.72 -28.85 -10.28
N GLY A 130 8.38 -28.87 -10.36
CA GLY A 130 7.50 -29.33 -9.29
C GLY A 130 7.29 -28.35 -8.14
N ARG A 131 7.83 -27.11 -8.21
CA ARG A 131 7.66 -26.09 -7.16
C ARG A 131 6.59 -25.03 -7.45
N ALA A 132 5.99 -25.02 -8.64
CA ALA A 132 4.98 -24.01 -9.01
C ALA A 132 3.77 -24.00 -8.04
N ASP A 133 3.28 -25.18 -7.65
CA ASP A 133 2.14 -25.32 -6.72
C ASP A 133 2.42 -24.78 -5.31
N ASP A 134 3.69 -24.61 -4.93
CA ASP A 134 4.10 -24.04 -3.64
C ASP A 134 4.06 -22.50 -3.63
N LEU A 135 4.00 -21.85 -4.79
CA LEU A 135 4.04 -20.39 -4.90
C LEU A 135 2.83 -19.74 -4.23
N GLY A 136 1.64 -20.24 -4.52
CA GLY A 136 0.40 -19.69 -3.94
C GLY A 136 0.36 -19.74 -2.42
N PRO A 137 0.59 -20.92 -1.80
CA PRO A 137 0.70 -21.04 -0.34
C PRO A 137 1.75 -20.11 0.28
N TRP A 138 2.94 -20.01 -0.32
CA TRP A 138 3.99 -19.12 0.18
C TRP A 138 3.55 -17.64 0.11
N VAL A 139 2.96 -17.21 -1.01
CA VAL A 139 2.44 -15.86 -1.18
C VAL A 139 1.36 -15.55 -0.14
N ASP A 140 0.43 -16.48 0.08
CA ASP A 140 -0.65 -16.28 1.04
C ASP A 140 -0.14 -16.19 2.48
N GLU A 141 0.84 -17.00 2.86
CA GLU A 141 1.49 -16.93 4.18
C GLU A 141 2.19 -15.58 4.39
N GLN A 142 3.03 -15.18 3.43
CA GLN A 142 3.76 -13.91 3.48
C GLN A 142 2.81 -12.70 3.47
N TRP A 143 1.71 -12.80 2.73
CA TRP A 143 0.67 -11.79 2.74
C TRP A 143 0.04 -11.62 4.13
N GLN A 144 -0.22 -12.70 4.88
CA GLN A 144 -0.74 -12.60 6.26
C GLN A 144 0.24 -11.90 7.20
N VAL A 145 1.55 -12.12 7.02
CA VAL A 145 2.59 -11.43 7.80
C VAL A 145 2.56 -9.92 7.52
N GLU A 146 2.49 -9.54 6.25
CA GLU A 146 2.50 -8.14 5.80
C GLU A 146 1.22 -7.39 6.18
N THR A 147 0.04 -8.02 6.07
CA THR A 147 -1.24 -7.43 6.52
C THR A 147 -1.25 -7.23 8.04
N GLY A 148 -0.74 -8.21 8.80
CA GLY A 148 -0.55 -8.08 10.25
C GLY A 148 0.30 -6.87 10.62
N ALA A 149 1.46 -6.69 9.98
CA ALA A 149 2.34 -5.54 10.19
C ALA A 149 1.75 -4.20 9.70
N ALA A 150 0.84 -4.22 8.73
CA ALA A 150 0.14 -3.04 8.22
C ALA A 150 -0.92 -2.50 9.19
N SER A 151 -1.50 -3.37 10.03
CA SER A 151 -2.54 -3.02 11.00
C SER A 151 -2.07 -2.14 12.18
N GLU A 152 -0.75 -2.00 12.39
CA GLU A 152 -0.21 -1.21 13.50
C GLU A 152 -0.43 0.31 13.34
N PRO A 153 -1.16 0.97 14.25
CA PRO A 153 -1.34 2.41 14.23
C PRO A 153 -0.01 3.09 14.50
N THR A 154 0.46 3.89 13.55
CA THR A 154 1.83 4.40 13.57
C THR A 154 1.85 5.91 13.36
N TYR A 155 1.02 6.59 14.15
CA TYR A 155 1.01 8.03 14.21
C TYR A 155 1.64 8.55 15.50
N ARG A 156 2.32 9.69 15.38
CA ARG A 156 2.87 10.44 16.52
C ARG A 156 2.36 11.87 16.47
N ALA A 157 1.62 12.25 17.51
CA ALA A 157 1.26 13.64 17.73
C ALA A 157 2.47 14.42 18.25
N THR A 158 2.77 15.57 17.65
CA THR A 158 3.81 16.50 18.11
C THR A 158 3.16 17.84 18.45
N SER A 159 3.87 18.72 19.15
CA SER A 159 3.39 20.10 19.38
C SER A 159 3.25 20.91 18.09
N THR A 160 3.90 20.46 17.01
CA THR A 160 3.97 21.17 15.73
C THR A 160 3.22 20.46 14.61
N GLY A 161 2.39 19.46 14.94
CA GLY A 161 1.55 18.75 14.00
C GLY A 161 1.53 17.24 14.19
N TYR A 162 1.08 16.49 13.17
CA TYR A 162 1.00 15.03 13.20
C TYR A 162 2.03 14.39 12.28
N THR A 163 2.55 13.25 12.71
CA THR A 163 3.41 12.40 11.88
C THR A 163 2.69 11.08 11.62
N CYS A 164 2.50 10.70 10.36
CA CYS A 164 1.99 9.38 9.97
C CYS A 164 3.12 8.53 9.37
N LYS A 165 3.17 7.23 9.67
CA LYS A 165 3.94 6.25 8.88
C LYS A 165 3.05 5.79 7.73
N VAL A 166 3.46 6.03 6.49
CA VAL A 166 2.70 5.66 5.28
C VAL A 166 3.64 5.07 4.24
N TRP A 167 3.07 4.38 3.26
CA TRP A 167 3.78 4.04 2.02
C TRP A 167 3.82 5.26 1.10
N ALA A 168 4.96 5.46 0.45
CA ALA A 168 5.16 6.45 -0.59
C ALA A 168 5.61 5.77 -1.89
N SER A 169 4.87 6.02 -2.96
CA SER A 169 5.21 5.71 -4.36
C SER A 169 5.88 6.93 -5.01
N TYR A 170 6.20 6.83 -6.29
CA TYR A 170 6.75 7.92 -7.08
C TYR A 170 5.90 8.20 -8.32
N TYR A 171 6.01 9.43 -8.83
CA TYR A 171 5.27 9.88 -10.00
C TYR A 171 6.04 10.95 -10.77
N LYS A 172 5.61 11.20 -12.00
CA LYS A 172 6.09 12.32 -12.82
C LYS A 172 5.33 13.61 -12.44
N GLY A 173 5.87 14.32 -11.45
CA GLY A 173 5.22 15.54 -10.93
C GLY A 173 5.16 16.72 -11.90
N LEU A 174 4.29 17.68 -11.54
CA LEU A 174 4.09 18.97 -12.22
C LEU A 174 5.35 19.84 -12.17
N THR A 175 6.15 19.67 -11.11
CA THR A 175 7.46 20.28 -10.96
C THR A 175 8.51 19.23 -10.62
N ARG A 176 9.80 19.59 -10.75
CA ARG A 176 10.90 18.67 -10.44
C ARG A 176 10.95 18.23 -8.97
N TYR A 177 10.43 19.02 -8.04
CA TYR A 177 10.57 18.78 -6.61
C TYR A 177 9.28 19.12 -5.85
N GLU A 178 8.45 18.09 -5.68
CA GLU A 178 7.14 18.17 -5.03
C GLU A 178 6.67 16.81 -4.56
N VAL A 179 5.51 16.83 -3.89
CA VAL A 179 4.72 15.64 -3.52
C VAL A 179 3.26 15.82 -3.91
N ALA A 180 2.58 14.68 -4.07
CA ALA A 180 1.13 14.58 -4.10
C ALA A 180 0.61 14.11 -2.74
N LEU A 181 -0.55 14.64 -2.32
CA LEU A 181 -1.32 14.09 -1.19
C LEU A 181 -2.77 13.89 -1.64
N PRO A 182 -3.49 12.88 -1.14
CA PRO A 182 -4.79 12.48 -1.70
C PRO A 182 -5.95 13.40 -1.31
N HIS A 183 -5.71 14.71 -1.19
CA HIS A 183 -6.71 15.69 -0.82
C HIS A 183 -6.55 17.03 -1.56
N GLN A 184 -7.43 17.28 -2.52
CA GLN A 184 -7.38 18.45 -3.41
C GLN A 184 -7.33 19.80 -2.68
N LYS A 185 -7.99 19.95 -1.51
CA LYS A 185 -7.92 21.23 -0.79
C LYS A 185 -6.51 21.56 -0.31
N VAL A 186 -5.63 20.57 -0.06
CA VAL A 186 -4.25 20.84 0.36
C VAL A 186 -3.42 21.39 -0.81
N LYS A 187 -3.65 20.87 -2.01
CA LYS A 187 -3.09 21.38 -3.26
C LYS A 187 -3.53 22.83 -3.50
N PHE A 188 -4.85 23.09 -3.50
CA PHE A 188 -5.39 24.38 -3.91
C PHE A 188 -5.32 25.49 -2.86
N SER A 189 -5.19 25.16 -1.57
CA SER A 189 -4.95 26.17 -0.52
C SER A 189 -3.54 26.76 -0.57
N GLY A 190 -2.61 26.14 -1.31
CA GLY A 190 -1.24 26.62 -1.46
C GLY A 190 -0.42 26.54 -0.16
N GLY A 191 0.89 26.79 -0.26
CA GLY A 191 1.78 26.97 0.91
C GLY A 191 2.13 25.73 1.74
N HIS A 192 1.39 24.63 1.61
CA HIS A 192 1.60 23.42 2.40
C HIS A 192 2.92 22.72 2.04
N ARG A 193 3.68 22.35 3.07
CA ARG A 193 4.95 21.63 2.95
C ARG A 193 5.03 20.51 3.98
N VAL A 194 5.22 19.28 3.52
CA VAL A 194 5.47 18.14 4.40
C VAL A 194 6.96 18.02 4.74
N ARG A 195 7.25 17.41 5.89
CA ARG A 195 8.60 16.89 6.19
C ARG A 195 8.56 15.37 6.13
N ILE A 196 9.42 14.79 5.32
CA ILE A 196 9.46 13.36 5.03
C ILE A 196 10.76 12.78 5.59
N THR A 197 10.65 11.67 6.31
CA THR A 197 11.78 10.95 6.91
C THR A 197 11.68 9.47 6.52
N PRO A 198 12.74 8.85 5.97
CA PRO A 198 12.72 7.41 5.73
C PRO A 198 12.48 6.65 7.05
N VAL A 199 11.72 5.56 7.02
CA VAL A 199 11.53 4.73 8.23
C VAL A 199 12.85 4.11 8.70
N SER A 200 13.71 3.71 7.75
CA SER A 200 15.07 3.20 7.98
C SER A 200 16.07 4.24 8.52
N GLY A 201 15.64 5.49 8.74
CA GLY A 201 16.54 6.60 9.06
C GLY A 201 17.24 7.17 7.81
N GLY A 202 18.03 8.24 8.02
CA GLY A 202 18.78 8.91 6.96
C GLY A 202 18.32 10.34 6.67
N ARG A 203 18.61 10.82 5.45
CA ARG A 203 18.35 12.21 5.04
C ARG A 203 16.85 12.47 4.93
N ARG A 204 16.43 13.63 5.44
CA ARG A 204 15.04 14.10 5.40
C ARG A 204 14.83 15.05 4.23
N ALA A 205 13.61 15.06 3.69
CA ALA A 205 13.17 16.05 2.72
C ALA A 205 12.10 16.96 3.31
N ARG A 206 12.07 18.20 2.85
CA ARG A 206 10.93 19.11 3.02
C ARG A 206 10.46 19.49 1.63
N ALA A 207 9.24 19.14 1.27
CA ALA A 207 8.72 19.29 -0.09
C ALA A 207 7.36 19.99 -0.09
N PRO A 208 7.08 20.86 -1.07
CA PRO A 208 5.75 21.44 -1.23
C PRO A 208 4.76 20.39 -1.73
N VAL A 209 3.51 20.50 -1.27
CA VAL A 209 2.39 19.77 -1.85
C VAL A 209 1.94 20.55 -3.08
N LYS A 210 1.99 19.92 -4.25
CA LYS A 210 1.66 20.56 -5.53
C LYS A 210 0.68 19.76 -6.37
N ASP A 211 0.48 18.49 -6.03
CA ASP A 211 -0.50 17.65 -6.70
C ASP A 211 -1.45 16.92 -5.74
N THR A 212 -2.47 16.29 -6.32
CA THR A 212 -3.47 15.49 -5.62
C THR A 212 -3.29 14.02 -6.01
N GLY A 213 -3.24 13.12 -5.02
CA GLY A 213 -3.03 11.69 -5.23
C GLY A 213 -2.12 11.09 -4.15
N PRO A 214 -1.89 9.77 -4.15
CA PRO A 214 -2.39 8.77 -5.10
C PRO A 214 -3.80 8.28 -4.77
N TRP A 215 -4.44 7.60 -5.73
CA TRP A 215 -5.73 6.89 -5.66
C TRP A 215 -6.96 7.78 -5.43
N ASN A 216 -6.90 8.62 -4.40
CA ASN A 216 -8.01 9.41 -3.91
C ASN A 216 -7.72 10.92 -4.03
N THR A 217 -8.79 11.72 -4.05
CA THR A 217 -8.69 13.18 -4.14
C THR A 217 -9.35 13.90 -2.98
N ARG A 218 -10.05 13.17 -2.10
CA ARG A 218 -10.74 13.69 -0.91
C ARG A 218 -10.37 12.96 0.37
N ASP A 219 -9.27 12.21 0.37
CA ASP A 219 -8.73 11.53 1.53
C ASP A 219 -7.65 12.36 2.26
N ASN A 220 -8.04 12.99 3.37
CA ASN A 220 -7.14 13.68 4.30
C ASN A 220 -6.84 12.82 5.53
N TYR A 221 -6.40 11.57 5.33
CA TYR A 221 -6.17 10.55 6.38
C TYR A 221 -5.35 11.02 7.60
N TRP A 222 -4.54 12.07 7.48
CA TRP A 222 -3.81 12.66 8.61
C TRP A 222 -4.68 13.42 9.62
N ARG A 223 -5.96 13.70 9.30
CA ARG A 223 -6.95 14.35 10.17
C ARG A 223 -7.60 13.35 11.14
N ALA A 224 -8.33 13.86 12.15
CA ALA A 224 -9.21 13.01 12.95
C ALA A 224 -10.25 12.35 12.05
N SER A 225 -10.75 11.18 12.44
CA SER A 225 -11.89 10.53 11.79
C SER A 225 -13.07 11.50 11.61
N LYS A 226 -13.45 12.25 12.66
CA LYS A 226 -14.50 13.29 12.61
C LYS A 226 -14.23 14.47 11.67
N ASP A 227 -12.96 14.72 11.33
CA ASP A 227 -12.52 15.85 10.49
C ASP A 227 -12.05 15.36 9.09
N ARG A 228 -12.21 14.05 8.81
CA ARG A 228 -11.84 13.44 7.54
C ARG A 228 -12.94 13.76 6.51
N SER A 229 -12.55 14.20 5.32
CA SER A 229 -13.48 14.61 4.25
C SER A 229 -14.14 13.43 3.54
N MET A 230 -13.53 12.25 3.61
CA MET A 230 -14.03 10.97 3.12
C MET A 230 -13.51 9.85 4.03
N TRP A 231 -14.11 8.66 3.99
CA TRP A 231 -13.61 7.48 4.72
C TRP A 231 -13.50 7.67 6.24
N GLN A 232 -14.49 8.36 6.83
CA GLN A 232 -14.46 8.77 8.24
C GLN A 232 -14.38 7.61 9.23
N ASN A 233 -14.80 6.41 8.85
CA ASN A 233 -14.70 5.21 9.69
C ASN A 233 -13.27 4.62 9.74
N LEU A 234 -12.36 5.03 8.87
CA LEU A 234 -10.96 4.59 8.93
C LEU A 234 -10.17 5.35 10.00
N PRO A 235 -9.26 4.68 10.73
CA PRO A 235 -8.41 5.33 11.72
C PRO A 235 -7.54 6.45 11.12
N ARG A 236 -7.16 7.42 11.96
CA ARG A 236 -6.20 8.46 11.59
C ARG A 236 -4.89 7.81 11.15
N CYS A 237 -4.26 8.39 10.13
CA CYS A 237 -3.02 7.91 9.52
C CYS A 237 -3.12 6.55 8.81
N VAL A 238 -4.34 6.08 8.52
CA VAL A 238 -4.59 4.96 7.61
C VAL A 238 -5.17 5.54 6.31
N PRO A 239 -4.34 5.72 5.26
CA PRO A 239 -4.83 6.07 3.93
C PRO A 239 -5.86 5.05 3.47
N GLU A 240 -6.88 5.49 2.73
CA GLU A 240 -7.88 4.56 2.22
C GLU A 240 -7.27 3.53 1.27
N ALA A 241 -6.34 3.93 0.41
CA ALA A 241 -5.61 3.01 -0.46
C ALA A 241 -4.89 1.89 0.33
N GLN A 242 -4.36 2.20 1.51
CA GLN A 242 -3.77 1.18 2.39
C GLN A 242 -4.82 0.17 2.86
N ALA A 243 -5.99 0.67 3.31
CA ALA A 243 -7.08 -0.18 3.78
C ALA A 243 -7.72 -0.99 2.63
N ALA A 244 -7.83 -0.42 1.44
CA ALA A 244 -8.32 -1.11 0.25
C ALA A 244 -7.38 -2.27 -0.13
N PHE A 245 -6.08 -2.00 -0.16
CA PHE A 245 -5.06 -2.97 -0.54
C PHE A 245 -4.99 -4.17 0.42
N TYR A 246 -4.90 -3.93 1.73
CA TYR A 246 -4.72 -4.99 2.73
C TYR A 246 -6.04 -5.60 3.23
N ASP A 247 -7.06 -4.77 3.48
CA ASP A 247 -8.27 -5.16 4.20
C ASP A 247 -9.51 -5.26 3.31
N ASN A 248 -9.34 -5.13 1.98
CA ASN A 248 -10.43 -5.09 1.01
C ASN A 248 -11.48 -3.99 1.33
N TYR A 249 -11.04 -2.92 2.00
CA TYR A 249 -11.90 -1.77 2.30
C TYR A 249 -12.46 -1.19 0.99
N HIS A 250 -13.73 -0.77 1.01
CA HIS A 250 -14.44 -0.31 -0.17
C HIS A 250 -14.38 -1.30 -1.36
N ARG A 251 -14.32 -2.61 -1.05
CA ARG A 251 -14.18 -3.71 -2.03
C ARG A 251 -12.89 -3.63 -2.83
N GLY A 252 -11.79 -3.17 -2.20
CA GLY A 252 -10.47 -3.08 -2.82
C GLY A 252 -10.31 -1.86 -3.73
N LYS A 253 -11.30 -0.97 -3.78
CA LYS A 253 -11.38 0.09 -4.80
C LYS A 253 -11.20 1.47 -4.24
N ASP A 254 -10.61 2.36 -5.03
CA ASP A 254 -10.56 3.79 -4.70
C ASP A 254 -11.91 4.51 -4.92
N GLN A 255 -11.95 5.82 -4.68
CA GLN A 255 -13.15 6.64 -4.89
C GLN A 255 -13.72 6.59 -6.32
N PHE A 256 -12.89 6.31 -7.32
CA PHE A 256 -13.28 6.25 -8.74
C PHE A 256 -13.58 4.83 -9.23
N GLY A 257 -13.46 3.82 -8.36
CA GLY A 257 -13.83 2.44 -8.66
C GLY A 257 -12.71 1.59 -9.27
N ARG A 258 -11.48 2.12 -9.34
CA ARG A 258 -10.28 1.37 -9.74
C ARG A 258 -9.86 0.43 -8.62
N GLU A 259 -9.46 -0.79 -8.95
CA GLU A 259 -8.80 -1.65 -7.97
C GLU A 259 -7.48 -1.01 -7.51
N VAL A 260 -7.28 -0.94 -6.20
CA VAL A 260 -6.06 -0.39 -5.59
C VAL A 260 -4.96 -1.44 -5.63
N GLY A 261 -3.94 -1.22 -6.44
CA GLY A 261 -2.81 -2.16 -6.57
C GLY A 261 -1.60 -1.86 -5.70
N ASN A 262 -1.59 -0.76 -4.95
CA ASN A 262 -0.54 -0.51 -3.95
C ASN A 262 -1.05 0.31 -2.75
N PRO A 263 -0.41 0.20 -1.57
CA PRO A 263 -0.91 0.83 -0.35
C PRO A 263 -0.46 2.29 -0.17
N ALA A 264 -0.01 2.96 -1.24
CA ALA A 264 0.60 4.29 -1.12
C ALA A 264 -0.40 5.34 -0.61
N GLY A 265 0.03 6.11 0.38
CA GLY A 265 -0.72 7.27 0.90
C GLY A 265 -0.22 8.60 0.35
N MET A 266 0.92 8.62 -0.35
CA MET A 266 1.48 9.81 -0.96
C MET A 266 2.38 9.45 -2.13
N ASP A 267 2.56 10.38 -3.07
CA ASP A 267 3.57 10.27 -4.10
C ASP A 267 4.69 11.28 -3.89
N ILE A 268 5.93 10.86 -4.18
CA ILE A 268 7.09 11.73 -4.18
C ILE A 268 7.72 11.80 -5.56
N THR A 269 8.14 12.99 -5.97
CA THR A 269 8.93 13.12 -7.20
C THR A 269 10.30 12.46 -7.08
N PRO A 270 10.92 12.01 -8.20
CA PRO A 270 12.28 11.46 -8.20
C PRO A 270 13.31 12.36 -7.50
N ALA A 271 13.20 13.69 -7.60
CA ALA A 271 14.14 14.60 -6.92
C ALA A 271 13.95 14.61 -5.39
N VAL A 272 12.72 14.47 -4.89
CA VAL A 272 12.44 14.31 -3.45
C VAL A 272 13.01 12.98 -2.96
N ALA A 273 12.83 11.88 -3.71
CA ALA A 273 13.44 10.60 -3.39
C ALA A 273 14.98 10.66 -3.38
N ARG A 274 15.61 11.31 -4.38
CA ARG A 274 17.07 11.53 -4.43
C ARG A 274 17.58 12.35 -3.25
N ARG A 275 16.82 13.37 -2.81
CA ARG A 275 17.17 14.18 -1.63
C ARG A 275 17.28 13.34 -0.35
N MET A 276 16.49 12.26 -0.26
CA MET A 276 16.51 11.31 0.86
C MET A 276 17.43 10.10 0.64
N THR A 277 18.16 10.04 -0.48
CA THR A 277 18.96 8.86 -0.90
C THR A 277 18.09 7.60 -1.06
N LEU A 278 16.82 7.77 -1.46
CA LEU A 278 15.86 6.66 -1.63
C LEU A 278 15.59 6.31 -3.09
N TRP A 279 16.07 7.10 -4.07
CA TRP A 279 15.72 6.93 -5.48
C TRP A 279 15.97 5.51 -6.02
N LYS A 280 17.15 4.93 -5.79
CA LYS A 280 17.44 3.56 -6.24
C LYS A 280 16.52 2.53 -5.59
N ARG A 281 16.15 2.75 -4.32
CA ARG A 281 15.29 1.84 -3.57
C ARG A 281 13.85 1.92 -4.06
N ILE A 282 13.29 3.13 -4.19
CA ILE A 282 11.92 3.30 -4.68
C ILE A 282 11.77 2.87 -6.14
N GLN A 283 12.78 3.13 -6.99
CA GLN A 283 12.79 2.66 -8.38
C GLN A 283 12.80 1.13 -8.49
N ARG A 284 13.42 0.44 -7.53
CA ARG A 284 13.46 -1.03 -7.50
C ARG A 284 12.20 -1.65 -6.89
N ARG A 285 11.53 -0.93 -6.00
CA ARG A 285 10.47 -1.45 -5.11
C ARG A 285 9.06 -0.92 -5.43
N GLY A 286 8.93 0.05 -6.33
CA GLY A 286 7.70 0.82 -6.55
C GLY A 286 7.40 1.81 -5.42
N TYR A 287 7.46 1.36 -4.17
CA TYR A 287 7.12 2.15 -2.98
C TYR A 287 8.01 1.83 -1.78
N ILE A 288 7.94 2.73 -0.79
CA ILE A 288 8.75 2.68 0.43
C ILE A 288 7.97 3.21 1.64
N ARG A 289 8.23 2.65 2.82
CA ARG A 289 7.71 3.21 4.08
C ARG A 289 8.45 4.50 4.46
N VAL A 290 7.69 5.57 4.71
CA VAL A 290 8.18 6.86 5.18
C VAL A 290 7.36 7.37 6.36
N ARG A 291 7.96 8.24 7.17
CA ARG A 291 7.26 9.07 8.16
C ARG A 291 7.04 10.46 7.57
N VAL A 292 5.80 10.91 7.54
CA VAL A 292 5.39 12.18 6.95
C VAL A 292 4.80 13.05 8.04
N HIS A 293 5.39 14.22 8.25
CA HIS A 293 4.94 15.20 9.20
C HIS A 293 4.17 16.33 8.51
N TYR A 294 2.95 16.58 8.99
CA TYR A 294 1.98 17.56 8.49
C TYR A 294 1.89 18.74 9.47
N PRO A 295 2.66 19.83 9.25
CA PRO A 295 2.77 20.91 10.23
C PRO A 295 1.52 21.78 10.38
N TRP A 296 0.56 21.68 9.45
CA TRP A 296 -0.68 22.45 9.45
C TRP A 296 -1.85 21.74 10.15
N VAL A 297 -1.61 20.55 10.69
CA VAL A 297 -2.64 19.78 11.39
C VAL A 297 -2.50 20.07 12.87
N SER A 298 -3.36 20.91 13.43
CA SER A 298 -3.40 21.18 14.87
C SER A 298 -3.78 19.91 15.65
N ARG A 299 -3.36 19.86 16.92
CA ARG A 299 -3.88 18.89 17.89
C ARG A 299 -5.37 19.12 18.14
#